data_AF-A0A3P7Z525-F1
#
_entry.id   AF-A0A3P7Z525-F1
#
_cell.length_a   1.000
_cell.length_b   1.000
_cell.length_c   1.000
_cell.angle_alpha   90.00
_cell.angle_beta   90.00
_cell.angle_gamma   90.00
#
_symmetry.space_group_name_H-M   'P 1'
#
loop_
_entity.id
_entity.type
_entity.pdbx_description
1 polymer ?
#
loop_
_entity_poly.entity_id
_entity_poly.type
_entity_poly.pdbx_seq_one_letter_code
_entity_poly.pdbx_strand_id
1 'polypeptide(L)'
;MISKFFKIETKVKYLNEITDDLDIAPDFFEYFSATRPLLDIDKTLYCVSAWNDNGKNYLIDRKQPELLYRSDFFPGLGWMMTKELWDELSPIWPNGFWDDWIRNNTIRKNRACIRPEISRTGMTLEGRKGASKNSLHYRGLFFTEHLTNIVINEVFVNFTNFNLRYLLQENYDSAFLKRVYSAPLISLTELATFGNDTVRIQYKTLISYLRIANQLKIMRDFKDGVPRTAYLGVVTCFINGTRIYIAPDRSSWSGYDPKWEAP
;
A
#
# COMPACT_ATOMS: atom_id res chain seq x y z
N MET A 1 -21.15 5.90 7.52
CA MET A 1 -20.46 7.14 7.95
C MET A 1 -20.10 8.00 6.74
N ILE A 2 -19.42 7.43 5.75
CA ILE A 2 -19.02 8.11 4.50
C ILE A 2 -20.18 8.78 3.74
N SER A 3 -21.30 8.07 3.56
CA SER A 3 -22.47 8.60 2.85
C SER A 3 -23.15 9.79 3.52
N LYS A 4 -22.95 9.99 4.83
CA LYS A 4 -23.45 11.17 5.56
C LYS A 4 -22.57 12.38 5.31
N PHE A 5 -21.25 12.21 5.22
CA PHE A 5 -20.28 13.29 5.04
C PHE A 5 -20.56 14.10 3.76
N PHE A 6 -20.68 13.42 2.62
CA PHE A 6 -20.94 14.09 1.35
C PHE A 6 -22.38 14.55 1.13
N LYS A 7 -23.35 14.05 1.91
CA LYS A 7 -24.74 14.51 1.84
C LYS A 7 -24.96 15.81 2.61
N ILE A 8 -24.12 16.10 3.60
CA ILE A 8 -24.26 17.28 4.47
C ILE A 8 -23.56 18.50 3.86
N GLU A 9 -22.44 18.30 3.14
CA GLU A 9 -21.58 19.41 2.74
C GLU A 9 -21.26 19.38 1.23
N THR A 10 -22.04 20.14 0.46
CA THR A 10 -22.01 20.14 -1.02
C THR A 10 -20.73 20.74 -1.63
N LYS A 11 -19.84 21.31 -0.82
CA LYS A 11 -18.55 21.90 -1.27
C LYS A 11 -17.34 21.00 -1.02
N VAL A 12 -17.52 19.80 -0.45
CA VAL A 12 -16.40 18.89 -0.14
C VAL A 12 -15.97 18.14 -1.40
N LYS A 13 -14.72 18.36 -1.81
CA LYS A 13 -14.11 17.71 -2.99
C LYS A 13 -13.36 16.42 -2.67
N TYR A 14 -12.92 16.25 -1.42
CA TYR A 14 -12.17 15.07 -0.97
C TYR A 14 -12.73 14.55 0.34
N LEU A 15 -12.72 13.23 0.50
CA LEU A 15 -13.02 12.58 1.77
C LEU A 15 -11.74 12.01 2.33
N ASN A 16 -11.42 12.35 3.58
CA ASN A 16 -10.42 11.64 4.38
C ASN A 16 -11.16 10.76 5.38
N GLU A 17 -10.89 9.46 5.36
CA GLU A 17 -11.42 8.51 6.33
C GLU A 17 -10.32 8.04 7.28
N ILE A 18 -10.56 8.26 8.58
CA ILE A 18 -9.73 7.78 9.69
C ILE A 18 -10.69 7.11 10.67
N THR A 19 -10.32 5.94 11.16
CA THR A 19 -11.06 5.21 12.19
C THR A 19 -10.56 5.61 13.58
N ASP A 20 -11.39 5.42 14.61
CA ASP A 20 -11.11 5.79 16.00
C ASP A 20 -9.96 5.01 16.65
N ASP A 21 -9.54 3.92 16.01
CA ASP A 21 -8.44 3.04 16.43
C ASP A 21 -7.09 3.39 15.77
N LEU A 22 -6.97 4.56 15.12
CA LEU A 22 -5.72 5.02 14.48
C LEU A 22 -5.10 6.26 15.14
N ASP A 23 -3.80 6.16 15.43
CA ASP A 23 -2.91 7.30 15.68
C ASP A 23 -2.46 7.90 14.32
N ILE A 24 -2.20 9.21 14.30
CA ILE A 24 -1.73 9.94 13.10
C ILE A 24 -0.32 10.52 13.30
N ALA A 25 0.47 10.54 12.23
CA ALA A 25 1.82 11.10 12.21
C ALA A 25 1.80 12.64 12.23
N PRO A 26 2.88 13.30 12.65
CA PRO A 26 2.97 14.77 12.69
C PRO A 26 2.74 15.44 11.34
N ASP A 27 3.08 14.77 10.24
CA ASP A 27 2.95 15.24 8.86
C ASP A 27 1.69 14.70 8.14
N PHE A 28 0.74 14.10 8.86
CA PHE A 28 -0.45 13.47 8.25
C PHE A 28 -1.22 14.43 7.32
N PHE A 29 -1.56 15.63 7.80
CA PHE A 29 -2.30 16.61 7.00
C PHE A 29 -1.45 17.22 5.89
N GLU A 30 -0.15 17.39 6.13
CA GLU A 30 0.82 17.89 5.15
C GLU A 30 0.94 16.92 3.95
N TYR A 31 1.02 15.62 4.24
CA TYR A 31 1.00 14.54 3.26
C TYR A 31 -0.26 14.55 2.38
N PHE A 32 -1.45 14.63 2.97
CA PHE A 32 -2.70 14.70 2.19
C PHE A 32 -2.85 16.02 1.43
N SER A 33 -2.41 17.14 1.99
CA SER A 33 -2.43 18.45 1.32
C SER A 33 -1.57 18.48 0.05
N ALA A 34 -0.39 17.86 0.10
CA ALA A 34 0.52 17.79 -1.04
C ALA A 34 0.09 16.79 -2.12
N THR A 35 -0.56 15.68 -1.72
CA THR A 35 -0.94 14.60 -2.63
C THR A 35 -2.34 14.75 -3.23
N ARG A 36 -3.26 15.48 -2.59
CA ARG A 36 -4.62 15.70 -3.13
C ARG A 36 -4.67 16.23 -4.56
N PRO A 37 -3.78 17.14 -5.04
CA PRO A 37 -3.88 17.62 -6.42
C PRO A 37 -3.56 16.51 -7.43
N LEU A 38 -2.79 15.48 -7.04
CA LEU A 38 -2.49 14.35 -7.92
C LEU A 38 -3.75 13.53 -8.23
N LEU A 39 -4.68 13.39 -7.28
CA LEU A 39 -5.97 12.71 -7.51
C LEU A 39 -6.84 13.43 -8.53
N ASP A 40 -6.73 14.76 -8.62
CA ASP A 40 -7.46 15.54 -9.62
C ASP A 40 -6.87 15.34 -11.03
N ILE A 41 -5.53 15.37 -11.11
CA ILE A 41 -4.76 15.35 -12.35
C ILE A 41 -4.74 13.94 -12.95
N ASP A 42 -4.48 12.92 -12.15
CA ASP A 42 -4.28 11.55 -12.60
C ASP A 42 -5.52 10.68 -12.32
N LYS A 43 -6.34 10.47 -13.35
CA LYS A 43 -7.55 9.62 -13.26
C LYS A 43 -7.25 8.13 -13.10
N THR A 44 -5.98 7.73 -13.20
CA THR A 44 -5.56 6.37 -12.88
C THR A 44 -5.32 6.17 -11.39
N LEU A 45 -5.37 7.24 -10.59
CA LEU A 45 -5.40 7.13 -9.14
C LEU A 45 -6.79 6.84 -8.62
N TYR A 46 -6.84 5.99 -7.60
CA TYR A 46 -8.00 5.55 -6.87
C TYR A 46 -8.07 6.23 -5.50
N CYS A 47 -6.94 6.31 -4.82
CA CYS A 47 -6.86 6.91 -3.49
C CYS A 47 -5.45 7.40 -3.15
N VAL A 48 -5.33 8.10 -2.03
CA VAL A 48 -4.09 8.25 -1.30
C VAL A 48 -4.29 7.55 0.04
N SER A 49 -3.41 6.65 0.43
CA SER A 49 -3.45 6.01 1.76
C SER A 49 -2.23 6.43 2.56
N ALA A 50 -2.42 6.60 3.86
CA ALA A 50 -1.40 6.82 4.87
C ALA A 50 -0.74 5.52 5.33
N TRP A 51 -1.20 4.36 4.86
CA TRP A 51 -0.78 3.05 5.37
C TRP A 51 0.19 2.34 4.42
N ASN A 52 1.26 1.77 4.99
CA ASN A 52 2.09 0.77 4.34
C ASN A 52 1.86 -0.59 5.00
N ASP A 53 1.20 -1.51 4.30
CA ASP A 53 0.93 -2.88 4.79
C ASP A 53 2.21 -3.67 5.15
N ASN A 54 3.35 -3.35 4.52
CA ASN A 54 4.66 -3.91 4.84
C ASN A 54 5.53 -2.93 5.65
N GLY A 55 4.92 -1.97 6.34
CA GLY A 55 5.56 -0.88 7.08
C GLY A 55 6.21 -1.26 8.42
N LYS A 56 6.70 -2.49 8.58
CA LYS A 56 7.39 -2.93 9.81
C LYS A 56 8.80 -2.34 9.86
N ASN A 57 9.32 -2.08 11.06
CA ASN A 57 10.63 -1.43 11.25
C ASN A 57 11.79 -2.07 10.47
N TYR A 58 11.78 -3.40 10.27
CA TYR A 58 12.82 -4.13 9.53
C TYR A 58 12.57 -4.25 8.02
N LEU A 59 11.46 -3.71 7.51
CA LEU A 59 11.02 -3.79 6.10
C LEU A 59 10.99 -2.42 5.39
N ILE A 60 11.36 -1.34 6.08
CA ILE A 60 11.30 0.04 5.58
C ILE A 60 12.63 0.76 5.73
N ASP A 61 12.89 1.69 4.82
CA ASP A 61 13.99 2.63 4.93
C ASP A 61 13.56 3.84 5.77
N ARG A 62 13.89 3.82 7.06
CA ARG A 62 13.59 4.92 7.97
C ARG A 62 14.32 6.22 7.64
N LYS A 63 15.31 6.19 6.73
CA LYS A 63 16.05 7.38 6.29
C LYS A 63 15.36 8.09 5.12
N GLN A 64 14.29 7.52 4.55
CA GLN A 64 13.53 8.10 3.44
C GLN A 64 12.06 8.29 3.82
N PRO A 65 11.73 9.11 4.84
CA PRO A 65 10.35 9.36 5.23
C PRO A 65 9.52 10.00 4.10
N GLU A 66 10.15 10.73 3.17
CA GLU A 66 9.54 11.40 2.02
C GLU A 66 9.21 10.47 0.85
N LEU A 67 9.72 9.23 0.84
CA LEU A 67 9.54 8.32 -0.30
C LEU A 67 8.09 7.82 -0.38
N LEU A 68 7.45 8.06 -1.52
CA LEU A 68 6.10 7.60 -1.84
C LEU A 68 6.09 6.69 -3.07
N TYR A 69 5.06 5.84 -3.15
CA TYR A 69 4.87 4.83 -4.19
C TYR A 69 3.45 4.85 -4.70
N ARG A 70 3.25 4.26 -5.90
CA ARG A 70 1.94 3.77 -6.33
C ARG A 70 1.74 2.33 -5.84
N SER A 71 0.49 1.91 -5.65
CA SER A 71 0.10 0.54 -5.33
C SER A 71 -1.25 0.17 -5.92
N ASP A 72 -1.36 -1.02 -6.51
CA ASP A 72 -2.61 -1.60 -6.98
C ASP A 72 -3.48 -2.15 -5.83
N PHE A 73 -2.88 -2.37 -4.66
CA PHE A 73 -3.61 -2.80 -3.46
C PHE A 73 -4.21 -1.58 -2.77
N PHE A 74 -5.53 -1.58 -2.54
CA PHE A 74 -6.19 -0.55 -1.72
C PHE A 74 -5.91 -0.81 -0.23
N PRO A 75 -5.08 0.02 0.45
CA PRO A 75 -4.66 -0.28 1.82
C PRO A 75 -5.71 0.12 2.87
N GLY A 76 -6.43 1.23 2.62
CA GLY A 76 -7.32 1.84 3.61
C GLY A 76 -6.55 2.56 4.72
N LEU A 77 -7.01 2.39 5.97
CA LEU A 77 -6.33 2.79 7.22
C LEU A 77 -5.76 4.21 7.23
N GLY A 78 -6.63 5.22 7.07
CA GLY A 78 -6.24 6.61 6.84
C GLY A 78 -6.09 6.87 5.35
N TRP A 79 -7.19 7.15 4.66
CA TRP A 79 -7.16 7.26 3.20
C TRP A 79 -8.05 8.37 2.68
N MET A 80 -7.71 8.85 1.49
CA MET A 80 -8.37 9.94 0.79
C MET A 80 -8.84 9.51 -0.58
N MET A 81 -10.08 9.88 -0.94
CA MET A 81 -10.58 9.80 -2.32
C MET A 81 -11.24 11.09 -2.76
N THR A 82 -11.44 11.22 -4.07
CA THR A 82 -12.21 12.32 -4.64
C THR A 82 -13.71 12.11 -4.46
N LYS A 83 -14.46 13.21 -4.49
CA LYS A 83 -15.92 13.20 -4.54
C LYS A 83 -16.44 12.45 -5.76
N GLU A 84 -15.81 12.63 -6.92
CA GLU A 84 -16.20 11.96 -8.16
C GLU A 84 -16.10 10.44 -8.03
N LEU A 85 -15.06 9.92 -7.37
CA LEU A 85 -14.96 8.49 -7.11
C LEU A 85 -16.04 8.03 -6.12
N TRP A 86 -16.31 8.81 -5.07
CA TRP A 86 -17.40 8.48 -4.16
C TRP A 86 -18.76 8.42 -4.87
N ASP A 87 -19.03 9.33 -5.81
CA ASP A 87 -20.26 9.33 -6.59
C ASP A 87 -20.36 8.12 -7.53
N GLU A 88 -19.24 7.60 -8.02
CA GLU A 88 -19.17 6.33 -8.75
C GLU A 88 -19.50 5.12 -7.84
N LEU A 89 -18.95 5.08 -6.63
CA LEU A 89 -19.01 3.91 -5.76
C LEU A 89 -20.28 3.84 -4.89
N SER A 90 -20.77 5.00 -4.42
CA SER A 90 -21.85 5.05 -3.44
C SER A 90 -23.18 4.44 -3.88
N PRO A 91 -23.61 4.47 -5.16
CA PRO A 91 -24.83 3.80 -5.61
C PRO A 91 -24.76 2.28 -5.55
N ILE A 92 -23.55 1.70 -5.57
CA ILE A 92 -23.30 0.25 -5.59
C ILE A 92 -22.57 -0.23 -4.33
N TRP A 93 -22.57 0.59 -3.27
CA TRP A 93 -21.86 0.29 -2.04
C TRP A 93 -22.42 -0.98 -1.38
N PRO A 94 -21.56 -1.93 -0.94
CA PRO A 94 -22.03 -3.20 -0.41
C PRO A 94 -22.55 -3.05 1.02
N ASN A 95 -23.43 -3.98 1.43
CA ASN A 95 -23.96 -4.02 2.80
C ASN A 95 -22.93 -4.46 3.85
N GLY A 96 -21.81 -5.07 3.43
CA GLY A 96 -20.74 -5.54 4.31
C GLY A 96 -19.46 -5.85 3.52
N PHE A 97 -18.36 -6.09 4.21
CA PHE A 97 -17.04 -6.39 3.62
C PHE A 97 -16.60 -5.38 2.54
N TRP A 98 -16.87 -4.10 2.80
CA TRP A 98 -16.66 -3.02 1.84
C TRP A 98 -15.19 -2.89 1.43
N ASP A 99 -14.27 -3.22 2.33
CA ASP A 99 -12.83 -3.14 2.12
C ASP A 99 -12.31 -4.23 1.18
N ASP A 100 -12.90 -5.43 1.21
CA ASP A 100 -12.62 -6.47 0.22
C ASP A 100 -13.32 -6.20 -1.11
N TRP A 101 -14.55 -5.71 -1.06
CA TRP A 101 -15.30 -5.31 -2.25
C TRP A 101 -14.57 -4.21 -3.04
N ILE A 102 -14.06 -3.18 -2.37
CA ILE A 102 -13.39 -2.05 -3.03
C ILE A 102 -12.04 -2.43 -3.65
N ARG A 103 -11.43 -3.54 -3.19
CA ARG A 103 -10.18 -4.10 -3.72
C ARG A 103 -10.38 -4.90 -5.01
N ASN A 104 -11.59 -5.41 -5.26
CA ASN A 104 -11.92 -6.16 -6.47
C ASN A 104 -11.69 -5.30 -7.72
N ASN A 105 -11.00 -5.84 -8.73
CA ASN A 105 -10.62 -5.10 -9.92
C ASN A 105 -11.81 -4.66 -10.79
N THR A 106 -12.96 -5.33 -10.70
CA THR A 106 -14.20 -4.85 -11.34
C THR A 106 -14.67 -3.50 -10.78
N ILE A 107 -14.33 -3.21 -9.52
CA ILE A 107 -14.63 -1.96 -8.82
C ILE A 107 -13.45 -0.99 -8.94
N ARG A 108 -12.24 -1.45 -8.63
CA ARG A 108 -11.00 -0.66 -8.68
C ARG A 108 -10.65 -0.22 -10.11
N LYS A 109 -11.04 -0.98 -11.13
CA LYS A 109 -10.84 -0.68 -12.57
C LYS A 109 -9.38 -0.36 -12.91
N ASN A 110 -8.44 -1.19 -12.44
CA ASN A 110 -6.99 -1.02 -12.61
C ASN A 110 -6.42 0.32 -12.11
N ARG A 111 -7.15 1.06 -11.27
CA ARG A 111 -6.63 2.29 -10.63
C ARG A 111 -5.74 1.94 -9.43
N ALA A 112 -4.81 2.83 -9.10
CA ALA A 112 -3.83 2.63 -8.05
C ALA A 112 -3.97 3.66 -6.92
N CYS A 113 -3.51 3.36 -5.72
CA CYS A 113 -3.37 4.33 -4.65
C CYS A 113 -1.93 4.84 -4.53
N ILE A 114 -1.75 6.06 -4.03
CA ILE A 114 -0.46 6.49 -3.49
C ILE A 114 -0.33 5.95 -2.06
N ARG A 115 0.84 5.43 -1.69
CA ARG A 115 1.16 4.97 -0.33
C ARG A 115 2.61 5.34 0.04
N PRO A 116 2.90 5.57 1.33
CA PRO A 116 4.25 5.97 1.75
C PRO A 116 5.21 4.80 2.01
N GLU A 117 6.51 5.09 2.12
CA GLU A 117 7.51 4.19 2.71
C GLU A 117 7.25 3.96 4.20
N ILE A 118 7.07 5.04 4.96
CA ILE A 118 6.75 5.02 6.40
C ILE A 118 5.30 5.49 6.58
N SER A 119 4.50 4.70 7.28
CA SER A 119 3.07 4.99 7.46
C SER A 119 2.84 6.31 8.18
N ARG A 120 1.80 7.04 7.77
CA ARG A 120 1.30 8.26 8.41
C ARG A 120 0.17 7.97 9.40
N THR A 121 -0.24 6.71 9.50
CA THR A 121 -1.16 6.18 10.49
C THR A 121 -0.55 4.95 11.14
N GLY A 122 -0.93 4.72 12.40
CA GLY A 122 -0.55 3.56 13.19
C GLY A 122 -1.75 3.11 14.04
N MET A 123 -1.78 1.88 14.49
CA MET A 123 -2.84 1.45 15.40
C MET A 123 -2.64 2.01 16.81
N THR A 124 -3.70 2.57 17.41
CA THR A 124 -3.69 3.00 18.81
C THR A 124 -3.40 1.83 19.74
N LEU A 125 -3.04 2.11 21.00
CA LEU A 125 -2.86 1.07 22.00
C LEU A 125 -4.13 0.21 22.19
N GLU A 126 -5.31 0.84 22.19
CA GLU A 126 -6.59 0.13 22.31
C GLU A 126 -6.96 -0.60 21.01
N GLY A 127 -6.67 -0.02 19.84
CA GLY A 127 -6.77 -0.70 18.55
C GLY A 127 -5.96 -1.99 18.51
N ARG A 128 -4.71 -1.94 19.00
CA ARG A 128 -3.85 -3.13 19.15
C ARG A 128 -4.41 -4.18 20.11
N LYS A 129 -5.02 -3.76 21.23
CA LYS A 129 -5.64 -4.68 22.20
C LYS A 129 -6.93 -5.31 21.66
N GLY A 130 -7.82 -4.51 21.05
CA GLY A 130 -9.09 -4.97 20.48
C GLY A 130 -8.88 -5.96 19.33
N ALA A 131 -7.91 -5.66 18.48
CA ALA A 131 -7.39 -6.55 17.46
C ALA A 131 -6.90 -7.90 18.00
N SER A 132 -6.12 -7.87 19.09
CA SER A 132 -5.60 -9.08 19.73
C SER A 132 -6.69 -9.91 20.41
N LYS A 133 -7.73 -9.27 20.98
CA LYS A 133 -8.80 -9.98 21.72
C LYS A 133 -9.88 -10.66 20.85
N ASN A 134 -10.17 -10.13 19.66
CA ASN A 134 -11.12 -10.77 18.72
C ASN A 134 -10.50 -11.92 17.90
N SER A 135 -9.32 -12.38 18.32
CA SER A 135 -8.49 -13.40 17.68
C SER A 135 -8.87 -14.83 18.07
N LEU A 136 -10.13 -15.24 17.90
CA LEU A 136 -10.46 -16.66 17.91
C LEU A 136 -10.35 -17.21 16.47
N HIS A 137 -9.23 -17.90 16.20
CA HIS A 137 -8.86 -18.65 14.98
C HIS A 137 -8.41 -17.85 13.73
N TYR A 138 -7.16 -18.12 13.30
CA TYR A 138 -6.41 -17.72 12.08
C TYR A 138 -6.33 -16.22 11.70
N ARG A 139 -7.41 -15.44 11.76
CA ARG A 139 -7.38 -13.99 11.42
C ARG A 139 -6.62 -13.14 12.45
N GLY A 140 -6.55 -13.61 13.68
CA GLY A 140 -5.92 -12.93 14.81
C GLY A 140 -4.39 -12.90 14.84
N LEU A 141 -3.77 -13.99 14.36
CA LEU A 141 -2.32 -14.10 14.23
C LEU A 141 -1.81 -13.13 13.15
N PHE A 142 -2.50 -13.06 12.00
CA PHE A 142 -2.21 -12.10 10.93
C PHE A 142 -2.26 -10.65 11.42
N PHE A 143 -3.27 -10.32 12.23
CA PHE A 143 -3.49 -8.97 12.74
C PHE A 143 -2.43 -8.57 13.79
N THR A 144 -2.11 -9.47 14.71
CA THR A 144 -1.11 -9.22 15.77
C THR A 144 0.31 -9.17 15.21
N GLU A 145 0.67 -10.09 14.30
CA GLU A 145 2.02 -10.14 13.72
C GLU A 145 2.31 -9.01 12.72
N HIS A 146 1.29 -8.51 12.02
CA HIS A 146 1.46 -7.50 10.97
C HIS A 146 1.02 -6.09 11.38
N LEU A 147 -0.25 -5.88 11.71
CA LEU A 147 -0.82 -4.54 11.84
C LEU A 147 -0.34 -3.81 13.11
N THR A 148 -0.10 -4.53 14.21
CA THR A 148 0.38 -3.91 15.47
C THR A 148 1.84 -3.43 15.40
N ASN A 149 2.61 -3.89 14.40
CA ASN A 149 4.03 -3.63 14.25
C ASN A 149 4.34 -2.64 13.11
N ILE A 150 3.32 -2.01 12.53
CA ILE A 150 3.51 -0.96 11.54
C ILE A 150 4.05 0.29 12.24
N VAL A 151 5.14 0.83 11.69
CA VAL A 151 5.81 2.01 12.19
C VAL A 151 5.10 3.25 11.69
N ILE A 152 4.69 4.10 12.63
CA ILE A 152 4.22 5.45 12.34
C ILE A 152 5.41 6.40 12.18
N ASN A 153 5.32 7.29 11.20
CA ASN A 153 6.32 8.32 10.97
C ASN A 153 6.32 9.33 12.13
N GLU A 154 7.52 9.67 12.61
CA GLU A 154 7.74 10.63 13.71
C GLU A 154 8.44 11.91 13.22
N VAL A 155 8.89 11.94 11.95
CA VAL A 155 9.64 13.06 11.37
C VAL A 155 8.72 13.89 10.48
N PHE A 156 8.59 15.18 10.74
CA PHE A 156 7.77 16.04 9.88
C PHE A 156 8.40 16.21 8.49
N VAL A 157 7.70 15.76 7.44
CA VAL A 157 8.11 15.93 6.04
C VAL A 157 7.27 17.02 5.40
N ASN A 158 7.90 18.08 4.90
CA ASN A 158 7.22 19.20 4.26
C ASN A 158 6.90 18.89 2.79
N PHE A 159 5.91 18.02 2.57
CA PHE A 159 5.59 17.48 1.24
C PHE A 159 5.16 18.51 0.21
N THR A 160 4.52 19.60 0.64
CA THR A 160 4.08 20.68 -0.25
C THR A 160 5.25 21.40 -0.92
N ASN A 161 6.47 21.26 -0.40
CA ASN A 161 7.70 21.76 -1.03
C ASN A 161 8.32 20.80 -2.06
N PHE A 162 7.83 19.56 -2.19
CA PHE A 162 8.35 18.61 -3.17
C PHE A 162 7.56 18.62 -4.48
N ASN A 163 8.27 18.34 -5.58
CA ASN A 163 7.61 18.03 -6.84
C ASN A 163 7.18 16.56 -6.86
N LEU A 164 5.92 16.31 -6.51
CA LEU A 164 5.35 14.96 -6.47
C LEU A 164 4.85 14.44 -7.83
N ARG A 165 5.08 15.16 -8.94
CA ARG A 165 4.64 14.74 -10.29
C ARG A 165 5.26 13.42 -10.77
N TYR A 166 6.34 12.97 -10.14
CA TYR A 166 6.93 11.65 -10.41
C TYR A 166 5.94 10.50 -10.10
N LEU A 167 4.91 10.73 -9.28
CA LEU A 167 3.86 9.76 -8.95
C LEU A 167 2.73 9.65 -9.98
N LEU A 168 2.66 10.57 -10.95
CA LEU A 168 1.69 10.47 -12.06
C LEU A 168 2.03 9.24 -12.90
N GLN A 169 1.03 8.45 -13.31
CA GLN A 169 1.27 7.16 -13.98
C GLN A 169 2.24 7.26 -15.17
N GLU A 170 2.06 8.26 -16.03
CA GLU A 170 2.91 8.53 -17.20
C GLU A 170 4.41 8.66 -16.85
N ASN A 171 4.72 9.20 -15.67
CA ASN A 171 6.08 9.37 -15.18
C ASN A 171 6.55 8.17 -14.35
N TYR A 172 5.63 7.59 -13.57
CA TYR A 172 5.96 6.56 -12.59
C TYR A 172 6.23 5.21 -13.26
N ASP A 173 5.38 4.76 -14.20
CA ASP A 173 5.43 3.38 -14.71
C ASP A 173 6.76 3.06 -15.40
N SER A 174 7.17 3.91 -16.35
CA SER A 174 8.42 3.72 -17.09
C SER A 174 9.65 3.81 -16.18
N ALA A 175 9.69 4.81 -15.29
CA ALA A 175 10.79 5.02 -14.37
C ALA A 175 10.89 3.90 -13.31
N PHE A 176 9.76 3.48 -12.74
CA PHE A 176 9.68 2.43 -11.74
C PHE A 176 10.05 1.07 -12.34
N LEU A 177 9.45 0.68 -13.46
CA LEU A 177 9.79 -0.59 -14.12
C LEU A 177 11.24 -0.62 -14.58
N LYS A 178 11.78 0.49 -15.11
CA LYS A 178 13.21 0.58 -15.44
C LYS A 178 14.07 0.36 -14.20
N ARG A 179 13.76 1.00 -13.07
CA ARG A 179 14.49 0.83 -11.81
C ARG A 179 14.42 -0.61 -11.28
N VAL A 180 13.23 -1.22 -11.31
CA VAL A 180 13.01 -2.59 -10.85
C VAL A 180 13.77 -3.59 -11.71
N TYR A 181 13.59 -3.55 -13.03
CA TYR A 181 14.10 -4.58 -13.93
C TYR A 181 15.56 -4.37 -14.35
N SER A 182 16.16 -3.20 -14.09
CA SER A 182 17.62 -3.00 -14.19
C SER A 182 18.39 -3.40 -12.92
N ALA A 183 17.70 -3.61 -11.79
CA ALA A 183 18.34 -4.08 -10.57
C ALA A 183 18.87 -5.52 -10.76
N PRO A 184 20.05 -5.86 -10.19
CA PRO A 184 20.60 -7.21 -10.18
C PRO A 184 19.57 -8.25 -9.74
N LEU A 185 19.37 -9.27 -10.57
CA LEU A 185 18.55 -10.42 -10.23
C LEU A 185 19.34 -11.37 -9.35
N ILE A 186 18.84 -11.63 -8.15
CA ILE A 186 19.48 -12.51 -7.17
C ILE A 186 18.50 -13.58 -6.69
N SER A 187 19.03 -14.67 -6.14
CA SER A 187 18.27 -15.66 -5.38
C SER A 187 18.08 -15.24 -3.92
N LEU A 188 17.13 -15.86 -3.23
CA LEU A 188 16.88 -15.63 -1.80
C LEU A 188 18.09 -15.96 -0.92
N THR A 189 18.91 -16.92 -1.32
CA THR A 189 20.11 -17.34 -0.58
C THR A 189 21.24 -16.32 -0.67
N GLU A 190 21.28 -15.54 -1.75
CA GLU A 190 22.31 -14.51 -1.94
C GLU A 190 21.99 -13.21 -1.17
N LEU A 191 20.77 -13.03 -0.66
CA LEU A 191 20.37 -11.76 -0.03
C LEU A 191 21.25 -11.35 1.16
N ALA A 192 21.78 -12.32 1.91
CA ALA A 192 22.63 -12.07 3.07
C ALA A 192 23.99 -11.45 2.72
N THR A 193 24.40 -11.47 1.44
CA THR A 193 25.68 -10.92 1.00
C THR A 193 25.60 -9.47 0.53
N PHE A 194 24.40 -8.88 0.50
CA PHE A 194 24.17 -7.50 0.04
C PHE A 194 23.95 -6.54 1.21
N GLY A 195 24.43 -5.31 1.06
CA GLY A 195 24.23 -4.23 2.04
C GLY A 195 24.42 -2.86 1.40
N ASN A 196 23.40 -2.00 1.50
CA ASN A 196 23.30 -0.70 0.81
C ASN A 196 23.08 -0.79 -0.71
N ASP A 197 22.50 -1.89 -1.19
CA ASP A 197 22.24 -2.13 -2.61
C ASP A 197 20.76 -2.02 -2.99
N THR A 198 20.48 -2.12 -4.29
CA THR A 198 19.13 -2.37 -4.81
C THR A 198 19.17 -3.67 -5.60
N VAL A 199 18.29 -4.61 -5.26
CA VAL A 199 18.24 -5.95 -5.87
C VAL A 199 16.83 -6.35 -6.24
N ARG A 200 16.70 -7.34 -7.11
CA ARG A 200 15.42 -7.92 -7.52
C ARG A 200 15.42 -9.42 -7.27
N ILE A 201 14.34 -9.90 -6.65
CA ILE A 201 14.05 -11.33 -6.49
C ILE A 201 12.81 -11.62 -7.33
N GLN A 202 12.92 -12.60 -8.22
CA GLN A 202 11.87 -12.87 -9.21
C GLN A 202 10.97 -14.03 -8.80
N TYR A 203 9.65 -13.88 -9.03
CA TYR A 203 8.67 -14.96 -8.88
C TYR A 203 7.95 -15.25 -10.21
N LYS A 204 7.44 -16.48 -10.36
CA LYS A 204 6.70 -16.94 -11.55
C LYS A 204 5.30 -17.46 -11.21
N THR A 205 5.17 -18.08 -10.04
CA THR A 205 3.95 -18.73 -9.57
C THR A 205 3.60 -18.25 -8.17
N LEU A 206 2.34 -18.42 -7.77
CA LEU A 206 1.87 -18.17 -6.40
C LEU A 206 2.78 -18.86 -5.36
N ILE A 207 3.13 -20.12 -5.59
CA ILE A 207 3.99 -20.90 -4.68
C ILE A 207 5.38 -20.24 -4.54
N SER A 208 5.97 -19.79 -5.64
CA SER A 208 7.26 -19.09 -5.60
C SER A 208 7.17 -17.74 -4.87
N TYR A 209 6.09 -16.98 -5.08
CA TYR A 209 5.84 -15.74 -4.35
C TYR A 209 5.69 -16.01 -2.84
N LEU A 210 4.86 -16.98 -2.45
CA LEU A 210 4.63 -17.28 -1.04
C LEU A 210 5.91 -17.74 -0.33
N ARG A 211 6.80 -18.46 -1.02
CA ARG A 211 8.13 -18.82 -0.49
C ARG A 211 8.99 -17.57 -0.20
N ILE A 212 9.06 -16.65 -1.16
CA ILE A 212 9.77 -15.38 -0.98
C ILE A 212 9.15 -14.58 0.17
N ALA A 213 7.83 -14.45 0.19
CA ALA A 213 7.12 -13.67 1.18
C ALA A 213 7.33 -14.21 2.61
N ASN A 214 7.31 -15.54 2.77
CA ASN A 214 7.65 -16.21 4.04
C ASN A 214 9.07 -15.89 4.50
N GLN A 215 10.05 -16.02 3.61
CA GLN A 215 11.46 -15.84 3.97
C GLN A 215 11.76 -14.38 4.35
N LEU A 216 11.17 -13.43 3.63
CA LEU A 216 11.32 -11.99 3.91
C LEU A 216 10.39 -11.49 5.02
N LYS A 217 9.46 -12.33 5.49
CA LYS A 217 8.43 -11.99 6.48
C LYS A 217 7.59 -10.77 6.09
N ILE A 218 7.31 -10.62 4.79
CA ILE A 218 6.35 -9.65 4.25
C ILE A 218 4.94 -10.25 4.26
N MET A 219 3.90 -9.43 4.11
CA MET A 219 2.53 -9.92 4.01
C MET A 219 2.36 -10.82 2.79
N ARG A 220 1.67 -11.95 3.03
CA ARG A 220 1.49 -13.03 2.05
C ARG A 220 0.14 -12.98 1.37
N ASP A 221 -0.82 -12.28 1.96
CA ASP A 221 -2.20 -12.28 1.51
C ASP A 221 -2.37 -11.49 0.22
N PHE A 222 -3.38 -11.93 -0.52
CA PHE A 222 -3.78 -11.37 -1.78
C PHE A 222 -5.24 -10.97 -1.69
N LYS A 223 -5.62 -9.94 -2.45
CA LYS A 223 -7.02 -9.60 -2.70
C LYS A 223 -7.19 -9.44 -4.19
N ASP A 224 -8.08 -10.26 -4.78
CA ASP A 224 -8.29 -10.34 -6.23
C ASP A 224 -6.97 -10.51 -7.01
N GLY A 225 -6.10 -11.40 -6.52
CA GLY A 225 -4.78 -11.65 -7.12
C GLY A 225 -3.72 -10.58 -6.89
N VAL A 226 -4.04 -9.49 -6.18
CA VAL A 226 -3.10 -8.40 -5.88
C VAL A 226 -2.45 -8.61 -4.52
N PRO A 227 -1.11 -8.77 -4.43
CA PRO A 227 -0.42 -8.81 -3.15
C PRO A 227 -0.38 -7.42 -2.48
N ARG A 228 -0.32 -7.42 -1.14
CA ARG A 228 -0.18 -6.19 -0.33
C ARG A 228 0.97 -5.31 -0.81
N THR A 229 0.74 -4.00 -0.88
CA THR A 229 1.68 -2.96 -1.37
C THR A 229 2.15 -3.09 -2.83
N ALA A 230 1.68 -4.09 -3.57
CA ALA A 230 2.19 -4.35 -4.92
C ALA A 230 1.81 -3.22 -5.89
N TYR A 231 2.65 -2.99 -6.89
CA TYR A 231 2.33 -2.20 -8.09
C TYR A 231 2.85 -2.90 -9.33
N LEU A 232 1.99 -3.19 -10.29
CA LEU A 232 2.31 -3.99 -11.48
C LEU A 232 2.95 -5.34 -11.10
N GLY A 233 2.44 -5.95 -10.03
CA GLY A 233 2.96 -7.18 -9.42
C GLY A 233 4.21 -7.01 -8.55
N VAL A 234 4.86 -5.85 -8.55
CA VAL A 234 6.10 -5.65 -7.78
C VAL A 234 5.79 -5.26 -6.34
N VAL A 235 6.23 -6.07 -5.37
CA VAL A 235 6.26 -5.71 -3.95
C VAL A 235 7.64 -5.15 -3.61
N THR A 236 7.68 -4.01 -2.94
CA THR A 236 8.93 -3.34 -2.56
C THR A 236 9.09 -3.36 -1.04
N CYS A 237 10.24 -3.83 -0.55
CA CYS A 237 10.63 -3.70 0.86
C CYS A 237 12.10 -3.29 0.99
N PHE A 238 12.52 -3.01 2.21
CA PHE A 238 13.89 -2.62 2.55
C PHE A 238 14.39 -3.40 3.75
N ILE A 239 15.47 -4.16 3.60
CA ILE A 239 15.99 -5.04 4.65
C ILE A 239 17.50 -4.83 4.74
N ASN A 240 18.01 -4.55 5.94
CA ASN A 240 19.44 -4.42 6.23
C ASN A 240 20.22 -3.50 5.27
N GLY A 241 19.64 -2.34 4.92
CA GLY A 241 20.26 -1.40 3.99
C GLY A 241 19.94 -1.65 2.51
N THR A 242 19.31 -2.77 2.18
CA THR A 242 19.10 -3.20 0.79
C THR A 242 17.65 -3.01 0.38
N ARG A 243 17.41 -2.30 -0.73
CA ARG A 243 16.10 -2.17 -1.38
C ARG A 243 15.82 -3.43 -2.21
N ILE A 244 14.74 -4.14 -1.90
CA ILE A 244 14.39 -5.40 -2.55
C ILE A 244 13.11 -5.21 -3.34
N TYR A 245 13.16 -5.55 -4.63
CA TYR A 245 11.99 -5.69 -5.48
C TYR A 245 11.63 -7.16 -5.66
N ILE A 246 10.52 -7.59 -5.05
CA ILE A 246 9.91 -8.88 -5.34
C ILE A 246 9.02 -8.70 -6.57
N ALA A 247 9.48 -9.16 -7.73
CA ALA A 247 8.87 -8.83 -9.01
C ALA A 247 8.48 -10.08 -9.83
N PRO A 248 7.39 -10.03 -10.60
CA PRO A 248 7.04 -11.14 -11.49
C PRO A 248 8.03 -11.21 -12.67
N ASP A 249 8.22 -12.42 -13.21
CA ASP A 249 8.90 -12.61 -14.49
C ASP A 249 8.06 -12.03 -15.64
N ARG A 250 8.58 -10.97 -16.29
CA ARG A 250 7.89 -10.28 -17.39
C ARG A 250 7.69 -11.14 -18.64
N SER A 251 8.47 -12.20 -18.81
CA SER A 251 8.29 -13.11 -19.94
C SER A 251 7.01 -13.95 -19.82
N SER A 252 6.49 -14.13 -18.60
CA SER A 252 5.30 -14.95 -18.32
C SER A 252 4.17 -14.19 -17.63
N TRP A 253 4.38 -12.96 -17.18
CA TRP A 253 3.38 -12.17 -16.45
C TRP A 253 2.42 -11.46 -17.40
N SER A 254 1.13 -11.82 -17.31
CA SER A 254 0.05 -11.24 -18.13
C SER A 254 -0.91 -10.34 -17.33
N GLY A 255 -0.63 -10.10 -16.05
CA GLY A 255 -1.50 -9.35 -15.14
C GLY A 255 -1.70 -10.07 -13.81
N TYR A 256 -2.59 -9.54 -12.98
CA TYR A 256 -3.03 -10.21 -11.76
C TYR A 256 -3.95 -11.38 -12.10
N ASP A 257 -3.70 -12.54 -11.49
CA ASP A 257 -4.58 -13.70 -11.58
C ASP A 257 -5.51 -13.69 -10.35
N PRO A 258 -6.82 -13.45 -10.52
CA PRO A 258 -7.76 -13.34 -9.38
C PRO A 258 -7.88 -14.64 -8.58
N LYS A 259 -7.41 -15.77 -9.12
CA LYS A 259 -7.33 -17.06 -8.41
C LYS A 259 -6.15 -17.14 -7.44
N TRP A 260 -5.22 -16.19 -7.48
CA TRP A 260 -4.12 -16.16 -6.53
C TRP A 260 -4.62 -15.66 -5.18
N GLU A 261 -4.84 -16.61 -4.29
CA GLU A 261 -5.15 -16.38 -2.90
C GLU A 261 -4.14 -17.12 -2.02
N ALA A 262 -3.72 -16.50 -0.92
CA ALA A 262 -2.88 -17.20 0.04
C ALA A 262 -3.74 -18.23 0.80
N PRO A 263 -3.28 -19.50 0.92
CA PRO A 263 -3.95 -20.50 1.73
C PRO A 263 -3.88 -20.18 3.23
#